data_AF-A0A3P6HEG7-F1
#
_entry.id   AF-A0A3P6HEG7-F1
#
_cell.length_a   1.000
_cell.length_b   1.000
_cell.length_c   1.000
_cell.angle_alpha   90.00
_cell.angle_beta   90.00
_cell.angle_gamma   90.00
#
_symmetry.space_group_name_H-M   'P 1'
#
loop_
_entity.id
_entity.type
_entity.pdbx_description
1 polymer ?
#
loop_
_entity_poly.entity_id
_entity_poly.type
_entity_poly.pdbx_seq_one_letter_code
_entity_poly.pdbx_strand_id
1 'polypeptide(L)'
;MCRQKTCYQQSYEWLLAVHRSRRRARYPWIPREPATSCVVNGLVKEIPEMRVEFVVPENLESCDLKPYVAWQADVIHEPPLTSEGLFEQRYGDQIRRLHEEGKSREMILSEL
;
A
#
# COMPACT_ATOMS: atom_id res chain seq x y z
N MET A 1 -6.85 28.54 -16.59
CA MET A 1 -6.92 27.65 -15.41
C MET A 1 -7.33 28.47 -14.20
N CYS A 2 -8.54 28.23 -13.67
CA CYS A 2 -9.17 29.08 -12.65
C CYS A 2 -8.56 28.81 -11.26
N ARG A 3 -8.00 29.84 -10.61
CA ARG A 3 -7.60 29.83 -9.21
C ARG A 3 -8.85 29.73 -8.34
N GLN A 4 -9.35 28.53 -8.09
CA GLN A 4 -10.24 28.32 -6.94
C GLN A 4 -9.41 28.58 -5.68
N LYS A 5 -9.82 29.57 -4.89
CA LYS A 5 -9.18 29.93 -3.63
C LYS A 5 -9.21 28.70 -2.72
N THR A 6 -8.05 28.25 -2.25
CA THR A 6 -7.87 27.07 -1.37
C THR A 6 -8.87 27.01 -0.21
N CYS A 7 -9.24 28.18 0.33
CA CYS A 7 -10.26 28.32 1.37
C CYS A 7 -11.67 27.83 0.95
N TYR A 8 -12.06 28.01 -0.33
CA TYR A 8 -13.34 27.52 -0.85
C TYR A 8 -13.35 25.99 -0.99
N GLN A 9 -12.24 25.41 -1.47
CA GLN A 9 -12.10 23.96 -1.58
C GLN A 9 -12.14 23.29 -0.21
N GLN A 10 -11.44 23.83 0.79
CA GLN A 10 -11.51 23.34 2.18
C GLN A 10 -12.92 23.48 2.77
N SER A 11 -13.62 24.59 2.51
CA SER A 11 -15.00 24.79 2.99
C SER A 11 -15.99 23.82 2.35
N TYR A 12 -15.80 23.53 1.05
CA TYR A 12 -16.63 22.59 0.29
C TYR A 12 -16.39 21.15 0.75
N GLU A 13 -15.13 20.74 0.91
CA GLU A 13 -14.78 19.42 1.45
C GLU A 13 -15.31 19.22 2.87
N TRP A 14 -15.23 20.26 3.71
CA TRP A 14 -15.82 20.24 5.05
C TRP A 14 -17.34 20.08 5.01
N LEU A 15 -18.03 20.84 4.15
CA LEU A 15 -19.47 20.70 3.93
C LEU A 15 -19.82 19.28 3.47
N LEU A 16 -19.08 18.72 2.52
CA LEU A 16 -19.25 17.33 2.08
C LEU A 16 -18.98 16.32 3.20
N ALA A 17 -17.99 16.56 4.06
CA ALA A 17 -17.71 15.73 5.23
C ALA A 17 -18.86 15.79 6.26
N VAL A 18 -19.42 16.97 6.51
CA VAL A 18 -20.59 17.16 7.39
C VAL A 18 -21.84 16.51 6.78
N HIS A 19 -22.07 16.64 5.48
CA HIS A 19 -23.17 15.95 4.80
C HIS A 19 -23.01 14.43 4.84
N ARG A 20 -21.80 13.91 4.63
CA ARG A 20 -21.47 12.49 4.82
C ARG A 20 -21.71 12.08 6.27
N SER A 21 -21.28 12.86 7.26
CA SER A 21 -21.51 12.61 8.69
C SER A 21 -23.00 12.60 9.06
N ARG A 22 -23.78 13.55 8.58
CA ARG A 22 -25.24 13.62 8.79
C ARG A 22 -25.99 12.48 8.11
N ARG A 23 -25.59 12.10 6.88
CA ARG A 23 -26.12 10.90 6.21
C ARG A 23 -25.74 9.62 6.98
N ARG A 24 -24.51 9.55 7.49
CA ARG A 24 -24.02 8.48 8.37
C ARG A 24 -24.83 8.42 9.67
N ALA A 25 -25.25 9.54 10.25
CA ALA A 25 -26.01 9.60 11.50
C ALA A 25 -27.49 9.19 11.36
N ARG A 26 -28.04 9.08 10.14
CA ARG A 26 -29.45 8.64 9.94
C ARG A 26 -29.68 7.16 10.25
N TYR A 27 -28.67 6.32 10.07
CA TYR A 27 -28.74 4.89 10.33
C TYR A 27 -27.54 4.46 11.19
N PRO A 28 -27.53 4.83 12.49
CA PRO A 28 -26.43 4.51 13.40
C PRO A 28 -26.26 3.00 13.64
N TRP A 29 -27.28 2.19 13.33
CA TRP A 29 -27.30 0.74 13.55
C TRP A 29 -26.73 -0.11 12.40
N ILE A 30 -26.29 0.48 11.29
CA ILE A 30 -25.63 -0.27 10.21
C ILE A 30 -24.17 -0.51 10.63
N PRO A 31 -23.73 -1.76 10.85
CA PRO A 31 -22.33 -2.07 11.12
C PRO A 31 -21.49 -1.61 9.93
N ARG A 32 -20.40 -0.89 10.22
CA ARG A 32 -19.53 -0.28 9.20
C ARG A 32 -18.19 -0.96 9.05
N GLU A 33 -17.85 -1.75 10.06
CA GLU A 33 -16.71 -2.64 9.99
C GLU A 33 -17.04 -3.74 8.97
N PRO A 34 -16.04 -4.22 8.21
CA PRO A 34 -16.24 -5.40 7.38
C PRO A 34 -16.81 -6.52 8.26
N ALA A 35 -17.79 -7.25 7.75
CA ALA A 35 -18.41 -8.32 8.52
C ALA A 35 -17.32 -9.29 9.00
N THR A 36 -17.27 -9.56 10.30
CA THR A 36 -16.33 -10.52 10.91
C THR A 36 -16.96 -11.89 11.13
N SER A 37 -18.24 -12.01 10.80
CA SER A 37 -19.05 -13.22 10.98
C SER A 37 -20.01 -13.40 9.82
N CYS A 38 -20.33 -14.65 9.50
CA CYS A 38 -21.37 -15.00 8.54
C CYS A 38 -22.41 -15.94 9.17
N VAL A 39 -23.61 -16.01 8.59
CA VAL A 39 -24.65 -16.95 9.01
C VAL A 39 -24.47 -18.25 8.25
N VAL A 40 -24.15 -19.33 8.96
CA VAL A 40 -24.05 -20.70 8.41
C VAL A 40 -25.09 -21.55 9.10
N ASN A 41 -26.05 -22.11 8.34
CA ASN A 41 -27.13 -22.95 8.86
C ASN A 41 -27.98 -22.26 9.96
N GLY A 42 -28.21 -20.95 9.84
CA GLY A 42 -28.98 -20.17 10.81
C GLY A 42 -28.21 -19.81 12.09
N LEU A 43 -26.93 -20.19 12.21
CA LEU A 43 -26.05 -19.82 13.30
C LEU A 43 -25.04 -18.77 12.83
N VAL A 44 -24.85 -17.72 13.62
CA VAL A 44 -23.79 -16.73 13.38
C VAL A 44 -22.45 -17.38 13.77
N LYS A 45 -21.53 -17.45 12.82
CA LYS A 45 -20.19 -17.99 13.01
C LYS A 45 -19.16 -16.92 12.69
N GLU A 46 -18.23 -16.68 13.60
CA GLU A 46 -17.08 -15.82 13.35
C GLU A 46 -16.09 -16.53 12.42
N ILE A 47 -15.58 -15.80 11.43
CA ILE A 47 -14.57 -16.28 10.48
C ILE A 47 -13.27 -15.53 10.78
N PRO A 48 -12.22 -16.21 11.29
CA PRO A 48 -10.98 -15.55 11.68
C PRO A 48 -10.29 -14.85 10.49
N GLU A 49 -10.41 -15.39 9.28
CA GLU A 49 -9.85 -14.81 8.05
C GLU A 49 -10.51 -13.48 7.65
N MET A 50 -11.70 -13.17 8.18
CA MET A 50 -12.36 -11.88 7.95
C MET A 50 -11.85 -10.78 8.88
N ARG A 51 -11.07 -11.14 9.91
CA ARG A 51 -10.50 -10.17 10.86
C ARG A 51 -9.19 -9.62 10.28
N VAL A 52 -9.05 -8.30 10.36
CA VAL A 52 -7.79 -7.63 9.99
C VAL A 52 -6.76 -7.89 11.08
N GLU A 53 -5.62 -8.44 10.69
CA GLU A 53 -4.47 -8.64 11.58
C GLU A 53 -3.37 -7.63 11.25
N PHE A 54 -2.82 -7.00 12.29
CA PHE A 54 -1.65 -6.14 12.15
C PHE A 54 -0.40 -7.00 12.23
N VAL A 55 0.31 -7.13 11.12
CA VAL A 55 1.63 -7.79 11.08
C VAL A 55 2.67 -6.79 11.60
N VAL A 56 3.07 -6.97 12.85
CA VAL A 56 4.08 -6.15 13.52
C VAL A 56 5.40 -6.93 13.56
N PRO A 57 6.53 -6.36 13.08
CA PRO A 57 7.84 -6.99 13.20
C PRO A 57 8.20 -7.31 14.66
N GLU A 58 8.86 -8.45 14.89
CA GLU A 58 9.13 -8.95 16.25
C GLU A 58 10.06 -8.05 17.07
N ASN A 59 11.04 -7.40 16.42
CA ASN A 59 12.04 -6.57 17.08
C ASN A 59 12.06 -5.15 16.48
N LEU A 60 11.62 -4.18 17.28
CA LEU A 60 11.67 -2.76 16.96
C LEU A 60 12.75 -2.01 17.75
N GLU A 61 13.37 -2.68 18.73
CA GLU A 61 14.38 -2.07 19.62
C GLU A 61 15.69 -1.82 18.89
N SER A 62 16.06 -2.68 17.93
CA SER A 62 17.26 -2.56 17.11
C SER A 62 17.04 -1.77 15.81
N CYS A 63 15.98 -0.98 15.70
CA CYS A 63 15.70 -0.20 14.49
C CYS A 63 16.47 1.12 14.48
N ASP A 64 17.50 1.18 13.63
CA ASP A 64 18.33 2.38 13.43
C ASP A 64 17.55 3.51 12.75
N LEU A 65 16.61 3.15 11.86
CA LEU A 65 15.80 4.11 11.11
C LEU A 65 14.86 4.88 12.06
N LYS A 66 14.90 6.21 11.96
CA LYS A 66 14.05 7.12 12.74
C LYS A 66 12.99 7.76 11.85
N PRO A 67 11.85 8.21 12.42
CA PRO A 67 10.80 8.88 11.66
C PRO A 67 11.25 10.19 10.98
N TYR A 68 12.32 10.80 11.48
CA TYR A 68 12.86 12.07 10.98
C TYR A 68 14.32 11.90 10.56
N VAL A 69 14.71 12.68 9.57
CA VAL A 69 16.08 12.72 9.03
C VAL A 69 16.77 14.00 9.50
N ALA A 70 18.08 13.92 9.75
CA ALA A 70 18.88 15.08 10.10
C ALA A 70 18.90 16.10 8.95
N TRP A 71 18.85 17.39 9.28
CA TRP A 71 18.91 18.48 8.28
C TRP A 71 20.20 18.48 7.46
N GLN A 72 21.30 17.97 8.02
CA GLN A 72 22.60 17.90 7.38
C GLN A 72 22.71 16.77 6.35
N ALA A 73 21.70 15.92 6.22
CA ALA A 73 21.71 14.84 5.24
C ALA A 73 21.63 15.39 3.81
N ASP A 74 22.38 14.78 2.90
CA ASP A 74 22.35 15.14 1.49
C ASP A 74 20.99 14.80 0.87
N VAL A 75 20.50 15.70 0.02
CA VAL A 75 19.28 15.46 -0.74
C VAL A 75 19.63 14.66 -1.99
N ILE A 76 19.30 13.38 -1.98
CA ILE A 76 19.50 12.49 -3.13
C ILE A 76 18.29 12.61 -4.06
N HIS A 77 18.52 12.90 -5.33
CA HIS A 77 17.49 12.86 -6.36
C HIS A 77 17.44 11.46 -6.99
N GLU A 78 16.53 10.63 -6.52
CA GLU A 78 16.27 9.33 -7.12
C GLU A 78 15.27 9.44 -8.29
N PRO A 79 15.56 8.80 -9.44
CA PRO A 79 14.60 8.72 -10.54
C PRO A 79 13.38 7.86 -10.14
N PRO A 80 12.22 8.04 -10.79
CA PRO A 80 11.05 7.20 -10.54
C PRO A 80 11.36 5.71 -10.77
N LEU A 81 10.93 4.85 -9.85
CA LEU A 81 11.05 3.40 -10.01
C LEU A 81 10.11 2.92 -11.13
N THR A 82 10.68 2.53 -12.27
CA THR A 82 9.95 1.94 -13.40
C THR A 82 10.04 0.41 -13.37
N SER A 83 9.08 -0.27 -14.01
CA SER A 83 9.11 -1.73 -14.16
C SER A 83 10.35 -2.21 -14.91
N GLU A 84 10.78 -1.46 -15.93
CA GLU A 84 12.00 -1.73 -16.69
C GLU A 84 13.25 -1.58 -15.80
N GLY A 85 13.33 -0.51 -15.01
CA GLY A 85 14.46 -0.28 -14.10
C GLY A 85 14.54 -1.37 -13.02
N LEU A 86 13.41 -1.77 -12.45
CA LEU A 86 13.35 -2.86 -11.47
C LEU A 86 13.74 -4.20 -12.07
N PHE A 87 13.33 -4.48 -13.31
CA PHE A 87 13.71 -5.70 -14.03
C PHE A 87 15.22 -5.78 -14.25
N GLU A 88 15.82 -4.71 -14.79
CA GLU A 88 17.26 -4.66 -15.03
C GLU A 88 18.05 -4.79 -13.72
N GLN A 89 17.63 -4.11 -12.65
CA GLN A 89 18.30 -4.16 -11.36
C GLN A 89 18.25 -5.56 -10.71
N ARG A 90 17.13 -6.27 -10.84
CA ARG A 90 16.94 -7.58 -10.21
C ARG A 90 17.52 -8.72 -11.04
N TYR A 91 17.30 -8.70 -12.35
CA TYR A 91 17.54 -9.85 -13.22
C TYR A 91 18.62 -9.59 -14.28
N GLY A 92 18.99 -8.34 -14.55
CA GLY A 92 19.89 -7.98 -15.66
C GLY A 92 21.24 -8.70 -15.59
N ASP A 93 21.87 -8.72 -14.42
CA ASP A 93 23.16 -9.41 -14.22
C ASP A 93 23.03 -10.94 -14.36
N GLN A 94 21.94 -11.52 -13.87
CA GLN A 94 21.68 -12.96 -13.97
C GLN A 94 21.47 -13.36 -15.44
N ILE A 95 20.64 -12.62 -16.17
CA ILE A 95 20.35 -12.88 -17.59
C ILE A 95 21.63 -12.75 -18.43
N ARG A 96 22.45 -11.72 -18.21
CA ARG A 96 23.72 -11.53 -18.91
C ARG A 96 24.66 -12.72 -18.71
N ARG A 97 24.82 -13.19 -17.46
CA ARG A 97 25.65 -14.37 -17.15
C ARG A 97 25.13 -15.63 -17.84
N LEU A 98 23.84 -15.93 -17.71
CA LEU A 98 23.24 -17.13 -18.32
C LEU A 98 23.33 -17.09 -19.86
N HIS A 99 23.25 -15.90 -20.45
CA HIS A 99 23.42 -15.70 -21.89
C HIS A 99 24.89 -15.91 -22.31
N GLU A 100 25.86 -15.40 -21.54
CA GLU A 100 27.30 -15.64 -21.77
C GLU A 100 27.68 -17.12 -21.64
N GLU A 101 27.01 -17.86 -20.75
CA GLU A 101 27.12 -19.32 -20.62
C GLU A 101 26.51 -20.09 -21.80
N GLY A 102 25.84 -19.41 -22.73
CA GLY A 102 25.24 -20.01 -23.92
C GLY A 102 23.92 -20.73 -23.67
N LYS A 103 23.24 -20.47 -22.54
CA LYS A 103 21.93 -21.06 -22.25
C LYS A 103 20.87 -20.56 -23.23
N SER A 104 19.93 -21.44 -23.58
CA SER A 104 18.81 -21.08 -24.45
C SER A 104 17.85 -20.10 -23.77
N ARG A 105 17.14 -19.31 -24.56
CA ARG A 105 16.16 -18.33 -24.06
C ARG A 105 15.09 -18.95 -23.15
N GLU A 106 14.61 -20.14 -23.52
CA GLU A 106 13.59 -20.87 -22.75
C GLU A 106 14.10 -21.28 -21.37
N MET A 107 15.36 -21.71 -21.29
CA MET A 107 16.02 -22.06 -20.03
C MET A 107 16.20 -20.83 -19.13
N ILE A 108 16.64 -19.70 -19.71
CA ILE A 108 16.78 -18.44 -18.98
C ILE A 108 15.45 -18.02 -18.36
N LEU A 109 14.36 -18.04 -19.14
CA LEU A 109 13.02 -17.65 -18.64
C LEU A 109 12.48 -18.58 -17.54
N SER A 110 12.91 -19.84 -17.49
CA SER A 110 12.50 -20.77 -16.43
C SER A 110 13.26 -20.59 -15.11
N GLU A 111 14.43 -19.93 -15.14
CA GLU A 111 15.27 -19.66 -13.96
C GLU A 111 15.04 -18.25 -13.35
N LEU A 112 14.19 -17.44 -13.98
CA LEU A 112 13.77 -16.11 -13.51
C LEU A 112 12.54 -16.20 -12.59
#